data_AF-A0A2A4QW38-F1
#
_entry.id   AF-A0A2A4QW38-F1
#
_cell.length_a   1.000
_cell.length_b   1.000
_cell.length_c   1.000
_cell.angle_alpha   90.00
_cell.angle_beta   90.00
_cell.angle_gamma   90.00
#
_symmetry.space_group_name_H-M   'P 1'
#
loop_
_entity.id
_entity.type
_entity.pdbx_description
1 polymer ?
#
loop_
_entity_poly.entity_id
_entity_poly.type
_entity_poly.pdbx_seq_one_letter_code
_entity_poly.pdbx_strand_id
1 'polypeptide(L)'
;MKLKNYLKGDSGMSDIQKTILTVYALIFAGSLLMMVPVGVIPFAGMSCLIVGLISAYIYRNRADDDLMNGHMSYVIRTIWWSSLVLLVGVLLFCSIVGANGDLSMIHDLMEQAEIGLIPTETDVRLMQHQFLNANTKIIGLAALFGLLPYPLYLIYRLVGGIRKAIKGDPPA
;
A
#
# COMPACT_ATOMS: atom_id res chain seq x y z
N MET A 1 31.36 20.52 27.70
CA MET A 1 31.49 21.52 26.62
C MET A 1 30.57 21.17 25.42
N LYS A 2 29.25 21.02 25.63
CA LYS A 2 28.26 20.69 24.57
C LYS A 2 27.05 21.65 24.51
N LEU A 3 26.98 22.67 25.37
CA LEU A 3 25.86 23.60 25.44
C LEU A 3 25.94 24.79 24.46
N LYS A 4 27.07 25.03 23.78
CA LYS A 4 27.22 26.18 22.88
C LYS A 4 26.68 25.98 21.46
N ASN A 5 26.29 24.76 21.08
CA ASN A 5 25.65 24.50 19.79
C ASN A 5 24.11 24.61 19.84
N TYR A 6 23.52 24.85 21.00
CA TYR A 6 22.06 25.00 21.15
C TYR A 6 21.53 26.40 20.78
N LEU A 7 22.41 27.37 20.53
CA LEU A 7 22.04 28.78 20.33
C LEU A 7 22.48 29.37 18.98
N LYS A 8 23.01 28.57 18.07
CA LYS A 8 23.07 28.97 16.66
C LYS A 8 21.79 28.49 15.99
N GLY A 9 20.90 29.44 15.73
CA GLY A 9 19.70 29.26 14.93
C GLY A 9 20.04 28.81 13.52
N ASP A 10 20.30 27.52 13.37
CA ASP A 10 19.99 26.83 12.14
C ASP A 10 18.55 26.34 12.30
N SER A 11 17.59 27.14 11.82
CA SER A 11 16.19 26.70 11.69
C SER A 11 16.04 25.61 10.62
N GLY A 12 17.15 25.10 10.07
CA GLY A 12 17.23 24.00 9.16
C GLY A 12 16.99 22.65 9.83
N MET A 13 16.36 21.77 9.07
CA MET A 13 16.15 20.39 9.43
C MET A 13 17.49 19.64 9.55
N SER A 14 17.66 18.85 10.61
CA SER A 14 18.86 18.02 10.78
C SER A 14 18.96 16.95 9.69
N ASP A 15 20.17 16.47 9.41
CA ASP A 15 20.39 15.46 8.36
C ASP A 15 19.73 14.10 8.70
N ILE A 16 19.59 13.79 10.00
CA ILE A 16 18.84 12.64 10.50
C ILE A 16 17.35 12.78 10.11
N GLN A 17 16.75 13.95 10.36
CA GLN A 17 15.35 14.21 10.00
C GLN A 17 15.13 14.15 8.49
N LYS A 18 16.05 14.69 7.68
CA LYS A 18 15.98 14.58 6.21
C LYS A 18 15.99 13.12 5.75
N THR A 19 16.85 12.30 6.34
CA THR A 19 16.93 10.86 6.05
C THR A 19 15.62 10.16 6.40
N ILE A 20 15.08 10.43 7.60
CA ILE A 20 13.80 9.89 8.05
C ILE A 20 12.68 10.27 7.06
N LEU A 21 12.58 11.55 6.70
CA LEU A 21 11.55 12.03 5.76
C LEU A 21 11.72 11.44 4.36
N THR A 22 12.96 11.19 3.92
CA THR A 22 13.22 10.54 2.62
C THR A 22 12.66 9.12 2.60
N VAL A 23 12.83 8.36 3.69
CA VAL A 23 12.23 7.02 3.81
C VAL A 23 10.70 7.11 3.81
N TYR A 24 10.10 8.04 4.56
CA TYR A 24 8.64 8.25 4.51
C TYR A 24 8.15 8.63 3.10
N ALA A 25 8.88 9.49 2.39
CA ALA A 25 8.53 9.89 1.03
C ALA A 25 8.59 8.72 0.05
N LEU A 26 9.61 7.86 0.14
CA LEU A 26 9.71 6.64 -0.67
C LEU A 26 8.52 5.70 -0.43
N ILE A 27 8.14 5.49 0.83
CA ILE A 27 6.99 4.65 1.17
C ILE A 27 5.69 5.27 0.66
N PHE A 28 5.46 6.56 0.91
CA PHE A 28 4.26 7.26 0.47
C PHE A 28 4.12 7.27 -1.07
N ALA A 29 5.19 7.61 -1.79
CA ALA A 29 5.21 7.59 -3.24
C ALA A 29 4.98 6.17 -3.79
N GLY A 30 5.65 5.17 -3.21
CA GLY A 30 5.46 3.77 -3.59
C GLY A 30 4.01 3.32 -3.46
N SER A 31 3.36 3.68 -2.36
CA SER A 31 1.95 3.37 -2.12
C SER A 31 1.00 4.07 -3.08
N LEU A 32 1.24 5.34 -3.42
CA LEU A 32 0.43 6.04 -4.44
C LEU A 32 0.56 5.39 -5.82
N LEU A 33 1.78 5.02 -6.22
CA LEU A 33 2.03 4.36 -7.51
C LEU A 33 1.34 2.99 -7.60
N MET A 34 1.23 2.26 -6.49
CA MET A 34 0.50 0.99 -6.45
C MET A 34 -1.02 1.13 -6.68
N MET A 35 -1.58 2.32 -6.48
CA MET A 35 -3.02 2.58 -6.70
C MET A 35 -3.33 2.98 -8.15
N VAL A 36 -2.32 3.16 -9.00
CA VAL A 36 -2.49 3.53 -10.41
C VAL A 36 -2.69 2.27 -11.25
N PRO A 37 -3.87 2.04 -11.86
CA PRO A 37 -4.18 0.82 -12.61
C PRO A 37 -3.60 0.86 -14.04
N VAL A 38 -2.29 1.12 -14.15
CA VAL A 38 -1.56 1.17 -15.42
C VAL A 38 -0.42 0.17 -15.36
N GLY A 39 -0.45 -0.84 -16.24
CA GLY A 39 0.30 -2.10 -16.11
C GLY A 39 1.68 -2.04 -15.43
N VAL A 40 2.60 -1.20 -15.90
CA VAL A 40 3.98 -1.14 -15.37
C VAL A 40 4.14 -0.29 -14.10
N ILE A 41 3.22 0.63 -13.81
CA ILE A 41 3.34 1.61 -12.71
C ILE A 41 3.32 0.96 -11.32
N PRO A 42 2.46 -0.04 -11.03
CA PRO A 42 2.48 -0.76 -9.75
C PRO A 42 3.82 -1.43 -9.45
N PHE A 43 4.57 -1.89 -10.45
CA PHE A 43 5.90 -2.49 -10.24
C PHE A 43 6.93 -1.46 -9.77
N ALA A 44 6.85 -0.22 -10.27
CA ALA A 44 7.64 0.89 -9.75
C ALA A 44 7.26 1.20 -8.29
N GLY A 45 5.95 1.22 -7.99
CA GLY A 45 5.45 1.39 -6.62
C GLY A 45 5.95 0.32 -5.65
N MET A 46 5.88 -0.95 -6.06
CA MET A 46 6.41 -2.10 -5.33
C MET A 46 7.92 -1.96 -5.08
N SER A 47 8.66 -1.53 -6.10
CA SER A 47 10.11 -1.30 -6.00
C SER A 47 10.44 -0.21 -4.98
N CYS A 48 9.71 0.91 -4.98
CA CYS A 48 9.86 1.98 -3.98
C CYS A 48 9.57 1.48 -2.55
N LEU A 49 8.54 0.65 -2.36
CA LEU A 49 8.22 0.07 -1.06
C LEU A 49 9.31 -0.89 -0.57
N ILE A 50 9.82 -1.76 -1.45
CA ILE A 50 10.91 -2.68 -1.13
C ILE A 50 12.17 -1.90 -0.74
N VAL A 51 12.58 -0.92 -1.55
CA VAL A 51 13.74 -0.08 -1.26
C VAL A 51 13.54 0.67 0.06
N GLY A 52 12.38 1.29 0.27
CA GLY A 52 12.08 1.99 1.53
C GLY A 52 12.11 1.08 2.75
N LEU A 53 11.61 -0.16 2.63
CA LEU A 53 11.67 -1.16 3.71
C LEU A 53 13.12 -1.58 4.00
N ILE A 54 13.91 -1.89 2.97
CA ILE A 54 15.33 -2.24 3.10
C ILE A 54 16.10 -1.10 3.75
N SER A 55 15.91 0.14 3.26
CA SER A 55 16.50 1.33 3.85
C SER A 55 16.12 1.47 5.32
N ALA A 56 14.85 1.25 5.69
CA ALA A 56 14.42 1.31 7.07
C ALA A 56 15.15 0.28 7.96
N TYR A 57 15.33 -0.97 7.49
CA TYR A 57 16.11 -1.97 8.23
C TYR A 57 17.59 -1.60 8.37
N ILE A 58 18.22 -1.10 7.30
CA ILE A 58 19.62 -0.69 7.32
C ILE A 58 19.83 0.47 8.29
N TYR A 59 19.00 1.52 8.20
CA TYR A 59 19.11 2.68 9.07
C TYR A 59 18.77 2.35 10.52
N ARG A 60 17.79 1.47 10.77
CA ARG A 60 17.50 0.97 12.12
C ARG A 60 18.71 0.28 12.74
N ASN A 61 19.40 -0.56 11.98
CA ASN A 61 20.56 -1.32 12.48
C ASN A 61 21.81 -0.45 12.70
N ARG A 62 21.86 0.74 12.08
CA ARG A 62 22.96 1.71 12.21
C ARG A 62 22.62 2.90 13.10
N ALA A 63 21.42 2.92 13.69
CA ALA A 63 20.96 4.04 14.49
C ALA A 63 21.59 4.01 15.88
N ASP A 64 22.42 5.00 16.17
CA ASP A 64 22.95 5.26 17.51
C ASP A 64 22.02 6.18 18.32
N ASP A 65 21.05 6.82 17.66
CA ASP A 65 20.09 7.74 18.26
C ASP A 65 18.66 7.18 18.32
N ASP A 66 17.95 7.55 19.40
CA ASP A 66 16.58 7.08 19.65
C ASP A 66 15.59 7.59 18.61
N LEU A 67 15.85 8.74 17.98
CA LEU A 67 14.97 9.34 16.99
C LEU A 67 14.94 8.50 15.70
N MET A 68 16.09 8.21 15.12
CA MET A 68 16.24 7.36 13.93
C MET A 68 15.73 5.95 14.22
N ASN A 69 16.15 5.34 15.33
CA ASN A 69 15.71 3.99 15.68
C ASN A 69 14.18 3.90 15.85
N GLY A 70 13.59 4.88 16.55
CA GLY A 70 12.15 4.98 16.74
C GLY A 70 11.38 5.10 15.43
N HIS A 71 11.79 6.02 14.55
CA HIS A 71 11.14 6.20 13.24
C HIS A 71 11.28 4.99 12.32
N MET A 72 12.46 4.38 12.23
CA MET A 72 12.64 3.22 11.36
C MET A 72 11.86 2.01 11.87
N SER A 73 11.84 1.79 13.20
CA SER A 73 11.00 0.77 13.83
C SER A 73 9.50 1.03 13.59
N TYR A 74 9.07 2.29 13.60
CA TYR A 74 7.70 2.67 13.29
C TYR A 74 7.33 2.44 11.82
N VAL A 75 8.23 2.76 10.88
CA VAL A 75 8.04 2.52 9.45
C VAL A 75 7.92 1.02 9.16
N ILE A 76 8.84 0.21 9.70
CA ILE A 76 8.82 -1.25 9.56
C ILE A 76 7.49 -1.81 10.07
N ARG A 77 7.08 -1.45 11.30
CA ARG A 77 5.78 -1.85 11.85
C ARG A 77 4.61 -1.40 10.96
N THR A 78 4.66 -0.19 10.43
CA THR A 78 3.61 0.35 9.55
C THR A 78 3.48 -0.47 8.28
N ILE A 79 4.59 -0.86 7.64
CA ILE A 79 4.57 -1.68 6.43
C ILE A 79 3.97 -3.06 6.74
N TRP A 80 4.44 -3.74 7.78
CA TRP A 80 3.92 -5.07 8.13
C TRP A 80 2.44 -5.07 8.51
N TRP A 81 2.00 -4.13 9.36
CA TRP A 81 0.59 -4.01 9.72
C TRP A 81 -0.29 -3.60 8.53
N SER A 82 0.19 -2.70 7.66
CA SER A 82 -0.56 -2.33 6.46
C SER A 82 -0.66 -3.49 5.48
N SER A 83 0.40 -4.29 5.30
CA SER A 83 0.37 -5.51 4.49
C SER A 83 -0.62 -6.54 5.04
N LEU A 84 -0.70 -6.70 6.37
CA LEU A 84 -1.68 -7.58 7.00
C LEU A 84 -3.13 -7.08 6.77
N VAL A 85 -3.37 -5.77 6.94
CA VAL A 85 -4.69 -5.16 6.65
C VAL A 85 -5.07 -5.36 5.19
N LEU A 86 -4.13 -5.17 4.25
CA LEU A 86 -4.35 -5.43 2.84
C LEU A 86 -4.67 -6.90 2.57
N LEU A 87 -3.92 -7.83 3.17
CA LEU A 87 -4.16 -9.26 3.01
C LEU A 87 -5.56 -9.66 3.47
N VAL A 88 -5.95 -9.24 4.67
CA VAL A 88 -7.30 -9.48 5.20
C VAL A 88 -8.36 -8.84 4.29
N GLY A 89 -8.09 -7.63 3.81
CA GLY A 89 -8.95 -6.91 2.88
C GLY A 89 -9.18 -7.62 1.55
N VAL A 90 -8.12 -8.15 0.95
CA VAL A 90 -8.18 -8.94 -0.30
C VAL A 90 -8.93 -10.25 -0.07
N LEU A 91 -8.70 -10.93 1.05
CA LEU A 91 -9.45 -12.14 1.39
C LEU A 91 -10.94 -11.85 1.54
N LEU A 92 -11.32 -10.78 2.26
CA LEU A 92 -12.71 -10.34 2.39
C LEU A 92 -13.32 -9.96 1.04
N PHE A 93 -12.58 -9.23 0.20
CA PHE A 93 -13.02 -8.88 -1.15
C PHE A 93 -13.34 -10.13 -1.96
N CYS A 94 -12.40 -11.07 -2.03
CA CYS A 94 -12.56 -12.33 -2.77
C CYS A 94 -13.71 -13.17 -2.20
N SER A 95 -13.87 -13.25 -0.89
CA SER A 95 -14.97 -13.99 -0.27
C SER A 95 -16.34 -13.37 -0.57
N ILE A 96 -16.47 -12.04 -0.51
CA ILE A 96 -17.75 -11.36 -0.81
C ILE A 96 -18.13 -11.55 -2.28
N VAL A 97 -17.19 -11.27 -3.20
CA VAL A 97 -17.44 -11.39 -4.64
C VAL A 97 -17.64 -12.85 -5.04
N GLY A 98 -16.85 -13.77 -4.50
CA GLY A 98 -16.95 -15.20 -4.82
C GLY A 98 -18.23 -15.86 -4.31
N ALA A 99 -18.73 -15.45 -3.14
CA ALA A 99 -19.94 -16.04 -2.56
C ALA A 99 -21.25 -15.43 -3.09
N ASN A 100 -21.22 -14.18 -3.56
CA ASN A 100 -22.43 -13.45 -3.94
C ASN A 100 -22.47 -13.02 -5.41
N GLY A 101 -21.36 -13.17 -6.14
CA GLY A 101 -21.26 -12.76 -7.53
C GLY A 101 -22.11 -13.62 -8.46
N ASP A 102 -22.74 -13.00 -9.44
CA ASP A 102 -23.38 -13.68 -10.56
C ASP A 102 -22.29 -14.25 -11.49
N LEU A 103 -22.22 -15.58 -11.54
CA LEU A 103 -21.27 -16.34 -12.36
C LEU A 103 -21.93 -16.90 -13.62
N SER A 104 -23.18 -16.53 -13.93
CA SER A 104 -23.94 -17.06 -15.09
C SER A 104 -23.14 -16.98 -16.40
N MET A 105 -22.55 -15.81 -16.70
CA MET A 105 -21.73 -15.61 -17.91
C MET A 105 -20.48 -16.49 -17.96
N ILE A 106 -19.91 -16.87 -16.81
CA ILE A 106 -18.75 -17.77 -16.76
C ILE A 106 -19.21 -19.20 -17.02
N HIS A 107 -20.34 -19.62 -16.43
CA HIS A 107 -20.91 -20.93 -16.68
C HIS A 107 -21.31 -21.10 -18.15
N ASP A 108 -21.94 -20.09 -18.76
CA ASP A 108 -22.32 -20.11 -20.18
C ASP A 108 -21.09 -20.27 -21.10
N LEU A 109 -19.98 -19.61 -20.77
CA LEU A 109 -18.73 -19.73 -21.54
C LEU A 109 -18.07 -21.10 -21.34
N MET A 110 -18.17 -21.66 -20.14
CA MET A 110 -17.68 -23.02 -19.84
C MET A 110 -18.49 -24.08 -20.58
N GLU A 111 -19.82 -23.95 -20.61
CA GLU A 111 -20.71 -24.86 -21.34
C GLU A 111 -20.41 -24.85 -22.86
N GLN A 112 -20.16 -23.67 -23.43
CA GLN A 112 -19.71 -23.56 -24.83
C GLN A 112 -18.37 -24.27 -25.07
N ALA A 113 -17.44 -24.17 -24.13
CA ALA A 113 -16.16 -24.87 -24.22
C ALA A 113 -16.33 -26.41 -24.13
N GLU A 114 -17.25 -26.90 -23.30
CA GLU A 114 -17.54 -28.33 -23.16
C GLU A 114 -18.11 -28.95 -24.45
N ILE A 115 -18.86 -28.20 -25.25
CA ILE A 115 -19.35 -28.64 -26.57
C ILE A 115 -18.34 -28.45 -27.71
N GLY A 116 -17.10 -28.05 -27.39
CA GLY A 116 -15.99 -27.94 -28.34
C GLY A 116 -15.86 -26.58 -29.04
N LEU A 117 -16.62 -25.56 -28.63
CA LEU A 117 -16.42 -24.19 -29.11
C LEU A 117 -15.27 -23.57 -28.33
N ILE A 118 -14.19 -23.18 -29.01
CA ILE A 118 -13.06 -22.48 -28.38
C ILE A 118 -13.42 -20.99 -28.28
N PRO A 119 -13.55 -20.40 -27.07
CA PRO A 119 -13.83 -18.98 -26.92
C PRO A 119 -12.77 -18.12 -27.59
N THR A 120 -13.21 -17.12 -28.35
CA THR A 120 -12.31 -16.11 -28.91
C THR A 120 -11.93 -15.07 -27.86
N GLU A 121 -10.88 -14.28 -28.12
CA GLU A 121 -10.51 -13.16 -27.24
C GLU A 121 -11.68 -12.16 -27.07
N THR A 122 -12.48 -11.97 -28.12
CA THR A 122 -13.66 -11.11 -28.08
C THR A 122 -14.71 -11.64 -27.12
N ASP A 123 -14.95 -12.95 -27.10
CA ASP A 123 -15.93 -13.59 -26.20
C ASP A 123 -15.50 -13.45 -24.74
N VAL A 124 -14.20 -13.64 -24.47
CA VAL A 124 -13.62 -13.47 -23.13
C VAL A 124 -13.76 -12.02 -22.66
N ARG A 125 -13.45 -11.03 -23.51
CA ARG A 125 -13.61 -9.60 -23.17
C ARG A 125 -15.07 -9.21 -22.94
N LEU A 126 -15.99 -9.74 -23.75
CA LEU A 126 -17.42 -9.50 -23.59
C LEU A 126 -17.92 -10.08 -22.27
N MET A 127 -17.55 -11.33 -21.96
CA MET A 127 -17.88 -11.99 -20.69
C MET A 127 -17.34 -11.20 -19.50
N GLN A 128 -16.09 -10.73 -19.55
CA GLN A 128 -15.51 -9.89 -18.49
C GLN A 128 -16.32 -8.60 -18.28
N HIS A 129 -16.68 -7.90 -19.36
CA HIS A 129 -17.45 -6.67 -19.28
C HIS A 129 -18.87 -6.91 -18.73
N GLN A 130 -19.53 -7.98 -19.17
CA GLN A 130 -20.84 -8.38 -18.66
C GLN A 130 -20.80 -8.78 -17.19
N PHE A 131 -19.80 -9.57 -16.79
CA PHE A 131 -19.56 -9.93 -15.39
C PHE A 131 -19.37 -8.69 -14.52
N LEU A 132 -18.52 -7.74 -14.94
CA LEU A 132 -18.30 -6.50 -14.21
C LEU A 132 -19.58 -5.67 -14.07
N ASN A 133 -20.39 -5.58 -15.13
CA ASN A 133 -21.65 -4.84 -15.11
C ASN A 133 -22.71 -5.49 -14.23
N ALA A 134 -22.89 -6.81 -14.33
CA ALA A 134 -23.82 -7.56 -13.47
C ALA A 134 -23.43 -7.46 -11.99
N ASN A 135 -22.13 -7.43 -11.70
CA ASN A 135 -21.60 -7.46 -10.34
C ASN A 135 -21.12 -6.10 -9.81
N THR A 136 -21.37 -4.99 -10.51
CA THR A 136 -20.79 -3.67 -10.16
C THR A 136 -21.09 -3.27 -8.71
N LYS A 137 -22.33 -3.50 -8.25
CA LYS A 137 -22.73 -3.17 -6.87
C LYS A 137 -21.98 -3.99 -5.84
N ILE A 138 -21.85 -5.31 -6.06
CA ILE A 138 -21.17 -6.22 -5.14
C ILE A 138 -19.67 -5.94 -5.13
N ILE A 139 -19.07 -5.74 -6.30
CA ILE A 139 -17.65 -5.36 -6.43
C ILE A 139 -17.39 -4.04 -5.72
N GLY A 140 -18.26 -3.04 -5.88
CA GLY A 140 -18.15 -1.75 -5.21
C GLY A 140 -18.22 -1.88 -3.69
N LEU A 141 -19.17 -2.64 -3.15
CA LEU A 141 -19.28 -2.89 -1.71
C LEU A 141 -18.09 -3.71 -1.19
N ALA A 142 -17.67 -4.75 -1.92
CA ALA A 142 -16.51 -5.56 -1.57
C ALA A 142 -15.24 -4.71 -1.55
N ALA A 143 -15.05 -3.80 -2.51
CA ALA A 143 -13.91 -2.88 -2.53
C ALA A 143 -13.97 -1.89 -1.34
N LEU A 144 -15.17 -1.38 -1.03
CA LEU A 144 -15.37 -0.47 0.09
C LEU A 144 -15.02 -1.10 1.43
N PHE A 145 -15.49 -2.32 1.70
CA PHE A 145 -15.26 -2.97 2.99
C PHE A 145 -13.96 -3.77 3.06
N GLY A 146 -13.54 -4.38 1.96
CA GLY A 146 -12.31 -5.15 1.87
C GLY A 146 -11.09 -4.26 1.67
N LEU A 147 -11.09 -3.40 0.66
CA LEU A 147 -9.87 -2.73 0.20
C LEU A 147 -9.66 -1.34 0.79
N LEU A 148 -10.71 -0.55 1.07
CA LEU A 148 -10.58 0.82 1.60
C LEU A 148 -9.88 0.93 2.98
N PRO A 149 -10.00 -0.02 3.92
CA PRO A 149 -9.30 0.07 5.19
C PRO A 149 -7.77 0.18 5.06
N TYR A 150 -7.18 -0.44 4.02
CA TYR A 150 -5.73 -0.40 3.78
C TYR A 150 -5.18 1.03 3.54
N PRO A 151 -5.63 1.78 2.51
CA PRO A 151 -5.11 3.12 2.27
C PRO A 151 -5.41 4.07 3.44
N LEU A 152 -6.56 3.92 4.12
CA LEU A 152 -6.90 4.74 5.29
C LEU A 152 -5.92 4.50 6.45
N TYR A 153 -5.64 3.23 6.78
CA TYR A 153 -4.68 2.87 7.83
C TYR A 153 -3.28 3.37 7.51
N LEU A 154 -2.83 3.15 6.28
CA LEU A 154 -1.50 3.55 5.84
C LEU A 154 -1.31 5.07 5.86
N ILE A 155 -2.27 5.84 5.32
CA ILE A 155 -2.24 7.31 5.33
C ILE A 155 -2.21 7.82 6.77
N TYR A 156 -3.07 7.29 7.64
CA TYR A 156 -3.11 7.67 9.06
C TYR A 156 -1.73 7.50 9.72
N ARG A 157 -1.08 6.35 9.52
CA ARG A 157 0.24 6.05 10.09
C ARG A 157 1.34 6.92 9.49
N LEU A 158 1.39 7.07 8.17
CA LEU A 158 2.42 7.87 7.49
C LEU A 158 2.33 9.35 7.89
N VAL A 159 1.13 9.93 7.89
CA VAL A 159 0.92 11.33 8.30
C VAL A 159 1.31 11.52 9.77
N GLY A 160 0.96 10.57 10.65
CA GLY A 160 1.37 10.59 12.06
C GLY A 160 2.89 10.55 12.23
N GLY A 161 3.57 9.66 11.50
CA GLY A 161 5.02 9.53 11.52
C GLY A 161 5.75 10.76 10.98
N ILE A 162 5.31 11.30 9.84
CA ILE A 162 5.89 12.49 9.21
C ILE A 162 5.75 13.72 10.13
N ARG A 163 4.56 13.94 10.72
CA ARG A 163 4.32 15.07 11.62
C ARG A 163 5.28 15.07 12.81
N LYS A 164 5.59 13.90 13.35
CA LYS A 164 6.54 13.74 14.45
C LYS A 164 8.00 13.92 14.00
N ALA A 165 8.35 13.38 12.83
CA ALA A 165 9.69 13.55 12.26
C ALA A 165 10.04 15.02 12.01
N ILE A 166 9.09 15.82 11.49
CA ILE A 166 9.26 17.26 11.28
C ILE A 166 9.54 17.99 12.60
N LYS A 167 8.90 17.55 13.70
CA LYS A 167 9.12 18.11 15.04
C LYS A 167 10.40 17.61 15.71
N GLY A 168 11.00 16.54 15.18
CA GLY A 168 12.15 15.87 15.80
C GLY A 168 11.77 14.98 16.98
N ASP A 169 10.50 14.56 17.06
CA ASP A 169 9.99 13.71 18.13
C ASP A 169 9.93 12.24 17.69
N PRO A 170 10.37 11.28 18.53
CA PRO A 170 10.20 9.87 18.21
C PRO A 170 8.71 9.49 18.13
N PRO A 171 8.34 8.57 17.22
CA PRO A 171 6.99 8.05 17.17
C PRO A 171 6.72 7.12 18.36
N ALA A 172 5.47 7.09 18.79
CA ALA A 172 5.03 6.17 19.85
C ALA A 172 4.87 4.76 19.25
#